data_AF-A0A520EKB9-F1
#
_entry.id   AF-A0A520EKB9-F1
#
_cell.length_a   1.000
_cell.length_b   1.000
_cell.length_c   1.000
_cell.angle_alpha   90.00
_cell.angle_beta   90.00
_cell.angle_gamma   90.00
#
_symmetry.space_group_name_H-M   'P 1'
#
loop_
_entity.id
_entity.type
_entity.pdbx_description
1 polymer ?
#
loop_
_entity_poly.entity_id
_entity_poly.type
_entity_poly.pdbx_seq_one_letter_code
_entity_poly.pdbx_strand_id
1 'polypeptide(L)'
;ARAALESIAENTSDATVGVVVWGALAGVPGILAYRASNTLDAMVGYRSPKYLRFGWAAARLDDALNLLPARVTGAATVLAAPLVQGSAAHALQVWRRDASRHPSPNAGVPEAASAGALGLQLGGRTQYRHGVEIRPTLGDGRAPTARDLRRAVVLSTRVQEIATAASAVLAVSIRQARIRRRSRL
;
A
#
# COMPACT_ATOMS: atom_id res chain seq x y z
N ALA A 1 -6.75 -10.52 14.57
CA ALA A 1 -7.06 -9.10 14.35
C ALA A 1 -5.87 -8.34 13.76
N ARG A 2 -4.71 -8.27 14.43
CA ARG A 2 -3.51 -7.60 13.90
C ARG A 2 -3.14 -8.01 12.47
N ALA A 3 -2.88 -9.29 12.22
CA ALA A 3 -2.52 -9.79 10.88
C ALA A 3 -3.58 -9.50 9.79
N ALA A 4 -4.86 -9.47 10.17
CA ALA A 4 -5.92 -9.11 9.23
C ALA A 4 -5.89 -7.60 8.90
N LEU A 5 -5.54 -6.75 9.87
CA LEU A 5 -5.38 -5.31 9.64
C LEU A 5 -4.14 -5.01 8.80
N GLU A 6 -3.01 -5.66 9.08
CA GLU A 6 -1.79 -5.62 8.26
C GLU A 6 -2.12 -6.01 6.81
N SER A 7 -2.82 -7.13 6.61
CA SER A 7 -3.25 -7.58 5.28
C SER A 7 -4.24 -6.62 4.59
N ILE A 8 -5.16 -6.00 5.33
CA ILE A 8 -6.05 -4.96 4.76
C ILE A 8 -5.24 -3.76 4.27
N ALA A 9 -4.27 -3.30 5.07
CA ALA A 9 -3.44 -2.15 4.72
C ALA A 9 -2.56 -2.43 3.49
N GLU A 10 -1.88 -3.58 3.47
CA GLU A 10 -1.06 -4.04 2.35
C GLU A 10 -1.89 -4.20 1.07
N ASN A 11 -3.01 -4.94 1.14
CA ASN A 11 -3.88 -5.14 -0.02
C ASN A 11 -4.52 -3.85 -0.53
N THR A 12 -4.78 -2.86 0.33
CA THR A 12 -5.28 -1.56 -0.12
C THR A 12 -4.29 -0.92 -1.10
N SER A 13 -2.99 -0.98 -0.79
CA SER A 13 -1.92 -0.50 -1.66
C SER A 13 -1.86 -1.31 -2.94
N ASP A 14 -1.68 -2.63 -2.81
CA ASP A 14 -1.19 -3.43 -3.93
C ASP A 14 -2.34 -3.91 -4.84
N ALA A 15 -3.49 -4.24 -4.26
CA ALA A 15 -4.64 -4.71 -5.04
C ALA A 15 -5.42 -3.57 -5.70
N THR A 16 -5.38 -2.35 -5.14
CA THR A 16 -6.22 -1.24 -5.62
C THR A 16 -5.42 0.01 -5.98
N VAL A 17 -4.70 0.64 -5.03
CA VAL A 17 -4.04 1.93 -5.29
C VAL A 17 -3.03 1.83 -6.42
N GLY A 18 -2.20 0.78 -6.45
CA GLY A 18 -1.22 0.60 -7.52
C GLY A 18 -1.86 0.43 -8.89
N VAL A 19 -2.98 -0.29 -8.97
CA VAL A 19 -3.73 -0.46 -10.22
C VAL A 19 -4.24 0.87 -10.77
N VAL A 20 -4.88 1.69 -9.93
CA VAL A 20 -5.45 2.97 -10.37
C VAL A 20 -4.37 4.00 -10.70
N VAL A 21 -3.25 4.01 -9.94
CA VAL A 21 -2.11 4.91 -10.19
C VAL A 21 -1.43 4.57 -11.53
N TRP A 22 -1.09 3.30 -11.78
CA TRP A 22 -0.46 2.91 -13.04
C TRP A 22 -1.43 3.01 -14.22
N GLY A 23 -2.73 2.80 -13.99
CA GLY A 23 -3.78 3.06 -14.98
C GLY A 23 -3.88 4.55 -15.37
N ALA A 24 -3.73 5.46 -14.41
CA ALA A 24 -3.72 6.89 -14.71
C ALA A 24 -2.48 7.34 -15.49
N LEU A 25 -1.31 6.80 -15.16
CA LEU A 25 -0.03 7.19 -15.77
C LEU A 25 0.17 6.59 -17.16
N ALA A 26 -0.17 5.31 -17.34
CA ALA A 26 0.18 4.53 -18.53
C ALA A 26 -1.02 3.84 -19.20
N GLY A 27 -2.25 4.06 -18.70
CA GLY A 27 -3.46 3.46 -19.27
C GLY A 27 -3.53 1.95 -19.06
N VAL A 28 -4.21 1.25 -19.97
CA VAL A 28 -4.37 -0.21 -19.95
C VAL A 28 -3.02 -0.96 -19.89
N PRO A 29 -1.98 -0.58 -20.66
CA PRO A 29 -0.67 -1.21 -20.53
C PRO A 29 -0.07 -1.12 -19.12
N GLY A 30 -0.26 0.01 -18.43
CA GLY A 30 0.20 0.21 -17.04
C GLY A 30 -0.48 -0.74 -16.06
N ILE A 31 -1.81 -0.89 -16.20
CA ILE A 31 -2.61 -1.82 -15.37
C ILE A 31 -2.11 -3.25 -15.55
N LEU A 32 -1.94 -3.68 -16.81
CA LEU A 32 -1.52 -5.04 -17.13
C LEU A 32 -0.09 -5.32 -16.63
N ALA A 33 0.84 -4.40 -16.87
CA ALA A 33 2.23 -4.54 -16.41
C ALA A 33 2.31 -4.62 -14.89
N TYR A 34 1.59 -3.75 -14.19
CA TYR A 34 1.55 -3.75 -12.73
C TYR A 34 0.97 -5.05 -12.18
N ARG A 35 -0.22 -5.48 -12.66
CA ARG A 35 -0.85 -6.74 -12.21
C ARG A 35 -0.01 -7.97 -12.54
N ALA A 36 0.66 -7.98 -13.69
CA ALA A 36 1.56 -9.07 -14.06
C ALA A 36 2.75 -9.15 -13.11
N SER A 37 3.40 -8.02 -12.78
CA SER A 37 4.49 -7.98 -11.80
C SER A 37 4.04 -8.50 -10.43
N ASN A 38 2.92 -7.98 -9.93
CA ASN A 38 2.36 -8.33 -8.62
C ASN A 38 1.99 -9.83 -8.54
N THR A 39 1.49 -10.39 -9.64
CA THR A 39 1.20 -11.83 -9.74
C THR A 39 2.48 -12.66 -9.82
N LEU A 40 3.49 -12.20 -10.58
CA LEU A 40 4.77 -12.90 -10.72
C LEU A 40 5.52 -12.96 -9.39
N ASP A 41 5.53 -11.88 -8.61
CA ASP A 41 6.13 -11.90 -7.27
C ASP A 41 5.37 -12.84 -6.32
N ALA A 42 4.04 -12.81 -6.33
CA ALA A 42 3.24 -13.73 -5.51
C ALA A 42 3.44 -15.22 -5.88
N MET A 43 3.65 -15.52 -7.17
CA MET A 43 3.84 -16.90 -7.66
C MET A 43 5.28 -17.41 -7.52
N VAL A 44 6.29 -16.55 -7.73
CA VAL A 44 7.69 -16.96 -7.94
C VAL A 44 8.66 -16.23 -7.00
N GLY A 45 8.16 -15.35 -6.14
CA GLY A 45 8.95 -14.65 -5.12
C GLY A 45 9.75 -15.60 -4.23
N TYR A 46 10.83 -15.08 -3.64
CA TYR A 46 11.94 -15.67 -2.86
C TYR A 46 11.72 -17.01 -2.10
N ARG A 47 11.24 -18.09 -2.75
CA ARG A 47 10.89 -19.34 -2.04
C ARG A 47 11.27 -20.63 -2.73
N SER A 48 11.86 -20.59 -3.93
CA SER A 48 12.37 -21.81 -4.58
C SER A 48 13.86 -21.69 -4.92
N PRO A 49 14.72 -22.62 -4.46
CA PRO A 49 16.11 -22.74 -4.91
C PRO A 49 16.24 -22.79 -6.43
N LYS A 50 15.20 -23.27 -7.13
CA LYS A 50 15.11 -23.38 -8.59
C LYS A 50 14.96 -22.02 -9.30
N TYR A 51 14.39 -21.01 -8.64
CA TYR A 51 14.05 -19.72 -9.25
C TYR A 51 14.75 -18.52 -8.60
N LEU A 52 15.76 -18.74 -7.76
CA LEU A 52 16.44 -17.69 -6.99
C LEU A 52 16.76 -16.41 -7.79
N ARG A 53 17.36 -16.52 -8.99
CA ARG A 53 17.70 -15.35 -9.82
C ARG A 53 16.48 -14.69 -10.48
N PHE A 54 15.51 -15.50 -10.91
CA PHE A 54 14.30 -15.01 -11.58
C PHE A 54 13.32 -14.38 -10.57
N GLY A 55 13.09 -15.05 -9.44
CA GLY A 55 12.32 -14.52 -8.31
C GLY A 55 12.94 -13.25 -7.73
N TRP A 56 14.27 -13.14 -7.68
CA TRP A 56 14.96 -11.90 -7.29
C TRP A 56 14.66 -10.72 -8.24
N ALA A 57 14.69 -10.97 -9.55
CA ALA A 57 14.41 -9.93 -10.54
C ALA A 57 12.93 -9.51 -10.51
N ALA A 58 12.02 -10.48 -10.38
CA ALA A 58 10.59 -10.24 -10.22
C ALA A 58 10.29 -9.42 -8.96
N ALA A 59 10.86 -9.80 -7.81
CA ALA A 59 10.68 -9.09 -6.55
C ALA A 59 11.22 -7.65 -6.61
N ARG A 60 12.37 -7.42 -7.25
CA ARG A 60 12.92 -6.06 -7.42
C ARG A 60 12.09 -5.19 -8.35
N LEU A 61 11.56 -5.77 -9.43
CA LEU A 61 10.67 -5.05 -10.32
C LEU A 61 9.37 -4.68 -9.60
N ASP A 62 8.81 -5.62 -8.86
CA ASP A 62 7.61 -5.39 -8.07
C ASP A 62 7.82 -4.31 -7.02
N ASP A 63 8.92 -4.40 -6.26
CA ASP A 63 9.29 -3.39 -5.28
C ASP A 63 9.40 -2.00 -5.92
N ALA A 64 10.04 -1.90 -7.10
CA ALA A 64 10.18 -0.64 -7.80
C ALA A 64 8.84 -0.09 -8.29
N LEU A 65 7.95 -0.95 -8.82
CA LEU A 65 6.62 -0.57 -9.27
C LEU A 65 5.70 -0.17 -8.11
N ASN A 66 5.95 -0.68 -6.92
CA ASN A 66 5.19 -0.38 -5.70
C ASN A 66 5.71 0.83 -4.91
N LEU A 67 6.89 1.37 -5.24
CA LEU A 67 7.41 2.57 -4.58
C LEU A 67 6.40 3.71 -4.63
N LEU A 68 5.94 4.12 -5.82
CA LEU A 68 4.98 5.21 -5.96
C LEU A 68 3.60 4.87 -5.34
N PRO A 69 2.96 3.74 -5.70
CA PRO A 69 1.69 3.33 -5.10
C PRO A 69 1.68 3.34 -3.58
N ALA A 70 2.70 2.77 -2.92
CA ALA A 70 2.76 2.71 -1.47
C ALA A 70 2.74 4.12 -0.82
N ARG A 71 3.43 5.11 -1.42
CA ARG A 71 3.43 6.49 -0.91
C ARG A 71 2.09 7.17 -1.17
N VAL A 72 1.45 6.92 -2.31
CA VAL A 72 0.08 7.40 -2.57
C VAL A 72 -0.89 6.81 -1.55
N THR A 73 -0.78 5.52 -1.24
CA THR A 73 -1.60 4.84 -0.21
C THR A 73 -1.39 5.46 1.17
N GLY A 74 -0.13 5.70 1.57
CA GLY A 74 0.19 6.38 2.83
C GLY A 74 -0.42 7.78 2.91
N ALA A 75 -0.28 8.58 1.85
CA ALA A 75 -0.83 9.93 1.79
C ALA A 75 -2.37 9.92 1.84
N ALA A 76 -3.02 9.06 1.06
CA ALA A 76 -4.45 8.88 1.10
C ALA A 76 -4.94 8.37 2.47
N THR A 77 -4.16 7.54 3.17
CA THR A 77 -4.47 7.09 4.53
C THR A 77 -4.43 8.23 5.53
N VAL A 78 -3.43 9.11 5.44
CA VAL A 78 -3.35 10.34 6.25
C VAL A 78 -4.56 11.23 6.01
N LEU A 79 -4.96 11.42 4.76
CA LEU A 79 -6.14 12.21 4.39
C LEU A 79 -7.46 11.57 4.85
N ALA A 80 -7.56 10.25 4.79
CA ALA A 80 -8.76 9.50 5.18
C ALA A 80 -8.90 9.33 6.71
N ALA A 81 -7.83 9.49 7.49
CA ALA A 81 -7.85 9.21 8.93
C ALA A 81 -8.98 9.92 9.70
N PRO A 82 -9.30 11.21 9.48
CA PRO A 82 -10.41 11.88 10.17
C PRO A 82 -11.79 11.26 9.85
N LEU A 83 -11.96 10.68 8.67
CA LEU A 83 -13.21 10.06 8.22
C LEU A 83 -13.56 8.78 8.98
N VAL A 84 -12.62 8.22 9.74
CA VAL A 84 -12.80 7.03 10.59
C VAL A 84 -12.59 7.34 12.07
N GLN A 85 -12.79 8.61 12.46
CA GLN A 85 -12.53 9.11 13.83
C GLN A 85 -11.07 8.87 14.26
N GLY A 86 -10.16 8.95 13.30
CA GLY A 86 -8.72 8.83 13.48
C GLY A 86 -8.03 10.20 13.47
N SER A 87 -6.69 10.19 13.49
CA SER A 87 -5.88 11.41 13.46
C SER A 87 -4.92 11.41 12.27
N ALA A 88 -5.08 12.40 11.38
CA ALA A 88 -4.18 12.60 10.23
C ALA A 88 -2.76 12.94 10.70
N ALA A 89 -2.64 13.80 11.72
CA ALA A 89 -1.34 14.18 12.28
C ALA A 89 -0.62 12.96 12.85
N HIS A 90 -1.34 12.10 13.56
CA HIS A 90 -0.78 10.88 14.13
C HIS A 90 -0.42 9.84 13.04
N ALA A 91 -1.27 9.66 12.03
CA ALA A 91 -0.97 8.82 10.87
C ALA A 91 0.33 9.23 10.17
N LEU A 92 0.53 10.54 9.96
CA LEU A 92 1.73 11.08 9.34
C LEU A 92 2.96 10.93 10.25
N GLN A 93 2.81 11.16 11.55
CA GLN A 93 3.88 10.98 12.54
C GLN A 93 4.35 9.53 12.58
N VAL A 94 3.44 8.57 12.69
CA VAL A 94 3.75 7.14 12.74
C VAL A 94 4.36 6.66 11.43
N TRP A 95 3.83 7.08 10.27
CA TRP A 95 4.46 6.80 8.98
C TRP A 95 5.92 7.26 8.98
N ARG A 96 6.19 8.54 9.28
CA ARG A 96 7.55 9.08 9.25
C ARG A 96 8.49 8.41 10.25
N ARG A 97 7.99 8.03 11.43
CA ARG A 97 8.79 7.45 12.52
C ARG A 97 9.10 5.96 12.30
N ASP A 98 8.13 5.22 11.76
CA ASP A 98 8.12 3.75 11.87
C ASP A 98 8.17 3.02 10.52
N ALA A 99 7.71 3.60 9.41
CA ALA A 99 7.58 2.86 8.14
C ALA A 99 8.91 2.27 7.64
N SER A 100 10.02 2.98 7.84
CA SER A 100 11.36 2.51 7.43
C SER A 100 11.91 1.38 8.29
N ARG A 101 11.26 1.07 9.42
CA ARG A 101 11.63 -0.08 10.25
C ARG A 101 11.16 -1.38 9.61
N HIS A 102 10.08 -1.33 8.83
CA HIS A 102 9.53 -2.49 8.14
C HIS A 102 10.53 -3.01 7.08
N PRO A 103 10.74 -4.34 6.94
CA PRO A 103 11.70 -4.89 5.98
C PRO A 103 11.40 -4.49 4.52
N SER A 104 10.12 -4.41 4.15
CA SER A 104 9.69 -3.89 2.86
C SER A 104 9.45 -2.38 2.95
N PRO A 105 10.12 -1.56 2.10
CA PRO A 105 9.91 -0.12 2.04
C PRO A 105 8.56 0.25 1.44
N ASN A 106 7.81 -0.72 0.89
CA ASN A 106 6.48 -0.54 0.31
C ASN A 106 5.40 -0.86 1.34
N ALA A 107 5.44 -2.05 1.95
CA ALA A 107 4.43 -2.45 2.94
C ALA A 107 4.49 -1.64 4.24
N GLY A 108 5.68 -1.16 4.64
CA GLY A 108 5.83 -0.35 5.85
C GLY A 108 5.03 0.96 5.83
N VAL A 109 4.82 1.54 4.65
CA VAL A 109 4.10 2.82 4.50
C VAL A 109 2.60 2.69 4.83
N PRO A 110 1.80 1.86 4.13
CA PRO A 110 0.38 1.71 4.42
C PRO A 110 0.13 1.12 5.81
N GLU A 111 0.96 0.19 6.30
CA GLU A 111 0.82 -0.35 7.64
C GLU A 111 1.05 0.71 8.73
N ALA A 112 2.16 1.45 8.68
CA ALA A 112 2.46 2.49 9.67
C ALA A 112 1.44 3.63 9.63
N ALA A 113 1.03 4.07 8.43
CA ALA A 113 0.00 5.09 8.28
C ALA A 113 -1.35 4.62 8.87
N SER A 114 -1.73 3.35 8.63
CA SER A 114 -2.96 2.76 9.17
C SER A 114 -2.92 2.60 10.69
N ALA A 115 -1.77 2.20 11.23
CA ALA A 115 -1.52 2.10 12.67
C ALA A 115 -1.74 3.46 13.35
N GLY A 116 -1.10 4.52 12.83
CA GLY A 116 -1.27 5.87 13.35
C GLY A 116 -2.68 6.43 13.15
N ALA A 117 -3.30 6.20 11.99
CA ALA A 117 -4.67 6.65 11.71
C ALA A 117 -5.69 6.04 12.69
N LEU A 118 -5.55 4.76 13.02
CA LEU A 118 -6.49 4.05 13.89
C LEU A 118 -6.13 4.15 15.39
N GLY A 119 -4.94 4.66 15.72
CA GLY A 119 -4.42 4.72 17.09
C GLY A 119 -4.08 3.32 17.63
N LEU A 120 -3.46 2.48 16.79
CA LEU A 120 -3.15 1.09 17.07
C LEU A 120 -1.67 0.81 16.89
N GLN A 121 -1.21 -0.33 17.41
CA GLN A 121 0.13 -0.84 17.18
C GLN A 121 0.08 -2.13 16.33
N LEU A 122 0.78 -2.13 15.20
CA LEU A 122 0.98 -3.29 14.32
C LEU A 122 2.40 -3.86 14.50
N GLY A 123 2.67 -4.99 13.86
CA GLY A 123 3.89 -5.75 14.02
C GLY A 123 4.04 -6.41 15.39
N GLY A 124 5.28 -6.73 15.76
CA GLY A 124 5.61 -7.51 16.95
C GLY A 124 5.60 -9.01 16.70
N ARG A 125 5.53 -9.81 17.77
CA ARG A 125 5.62 -11.28 17.72
C ARG A 125 4.40 -11.88 17.01
N THR A 126 4.63 -12.65 15.95
CA THR A 126 3.65 -13.51 15.27
C THR A 126 4.08 -14.96 15.42
N GLN A 127 3.19 -15.83 15.91
CA GLN A 127 3.46 -17.28 15.96
C GLN A 127 2.84 -17.94 14.74
N TYR A 128 3.68 -18.59 13.94
CA TYR A 128 3.29 -19.47 12.85
C TYR A 128 3.51 -20.93 13.23
N ARG A 129 2.89 -21.84 12.46
CA ARG A 129 3.09 -23.29 12.64
C ARG A 129 4.57 -23.72 12.52
N HIS A 130 5.37 -22.95 11.78
CA HIS A 130 6.78 -23.20 11.49
C HIS A 130 7.76 -22.34 12.30
N GLY A 131 7.28 -21.53 13.25
CA GLY A 131 8.15 -20.72 14.10
C GLY A 131 7.57 -19.37 14.50
N VAL A 132 8.38 -18.59 15.21
CA VAL A 132 8.03 -17.25 15.67
C VAL A 132 8.72 -16.23 14.78
N GLU A 133 7.95 -15.34 14.18
CA GLU A 133 8.46 -14.17 13.46
C GLU A 133 8.29 -12.93 14.36
N ILE A 134 9.35 -12.13 14.52
CA ILE A 134 9.29 -10.86 15.24
C ILE A 134 9.36 -9.75 14.21
N ARG A 135 8.23 -9.12 13.91
CA ARG A 135 8.19 -7.94 13.07
C ARG A 135 8.46 -6.67 13.89
N PRO A 136 9.10 -5.65 13.30
CA PRO A 136 9.18 -4.33 13.90
C PRO A 136 7.79 -3.82 14.28
N THR A 137 7.66 -3.15 15.42
CA THR A 137 6.39 -2.54 15.81
C THR A 137 6.18 -1.21 15.09
N LEU A 138 4.95 -1.01 14.59
CA LEU A 138 4.52 0.20 13.90
C LEU A 138 3.37 0.83 14.67
N GLY A 139 3.50 2.11 15.03
CA GLY A 139 2.56 2.79 15.93
C GLY A 139 2.84 2.53 17.41
N ASP A 140 2.09 3.20 18.26
CA ASP A 140 2.25 3.29 19.73
C ASP A 140 0.93 3.14 20.48
N GLY A 141 -0.13 2.73 19.79
CA GLY A 141 -1.43 2.44 20.40
C GLY A 141 -1.52 1.05 21.01
N ARG A 142 -2.73 0.66 21.42
CA ARG A 142 -3.00 -0.72 21.85
C ARG A 142 -2.97 -1.71 20.68
N ALA A 143 -2.86 -3.00 20.99
CA ALA A 143 -3.00 -4.06 20.00
C ALA A 143 -4.43 -4.05 19.36
N PRO A 144 -4.55 -4.36 18.05
CA PRO A 144 -5.84 -4.45 17.37
C PRO A 144 -6.71 -5.58 17.91
N THR A 145 -7.99 -5.30 18.06
CA THR A 145 -9.05 -6.26 18.38
C THR A 145 -9.92 -6.53 17.16
N ALA A 146 -10.78 -7.55 17.20
CA ALA A 146 -11.71 -7.83 16.11
C ALA A 146 -12.65 -6.64 15.81
N ARG A 147 -12.96 -5.80 16.81
CA ARG A 147 -13.82 -4.61 16.62
C ARG A 147 -13.16 -3.55 15.75
N ASP A 148 -11.83 -3.46 15.77
CA ASP A 148 -11.07 -2.48 14.98
C ASP A 148 -11.06 -2.80 13.49
N LEU A 149 -11.29 -4.07 13.11
CA LEU A 149 -11.29 -4.49 11.70
C LEU A 149 -12.36 -3.75 10.89
N ARG A 150 -13.52 -3.43 11.49
CA ARG A 150 -14.54 -2.63 10.80
C ARG A 150 -14.02 -1.24 10.47
N ARG A 151 -13.33 -0.58 11.39
CA ARG A 151 -12.70 0.74 11.14
C ARG A 151 -11.60 0.65 10.10
N ALA A 152 -10.80 -0.43 10.12
CA ALA A 152 -9.76 -0.68 9.13
C ALA A 152 -10.33 -0.87 7.72
N VAL A 153 -11.43 -1.63 7.58
CA VAL A 153 -12.13 -1.79 6.29
C VAL A 153 -12.69 -0.45 5.79
N VAL A 154 -13.35 0.33 6.66
CA VAL A 154 -13.85 1.66 6.27
C VAL A 154 -12.69 2.57 5.85
N LEU A 155 -11.58 2.56 6.59
CA LEU A 155 -10.38 3.34 6.23
C LEU A 155 -9.86 2.92 4.86
N SER A 156 -9.69 1.61 4.62
CA SER A 156 -9.31 1.05 3.33
C SER A 156 -10.23 1.54 2.21
N THR A 157 -11.55 1.46 2.39
CA THR A 157 -12.51 1.95 1.39
C THR A 157 -12.31 3.43 1.08
N ARG A 158 -12.13 4.29 2.10
CA ARG A 158 -11.87 5.73 1.89
C ARG A 158 -10.56 6.00 1.18
N VAL A 159 -9.52 5.23 1.49
CA VAL A 159 -8.23 5.30 0.80
C VAL A 159 -8.39 4.95 -0.68
N GLN A 160 -9.12 3.88 -1.00
CA GLN A 160 -9.38 3.45 -2.37
C GLN A 160 -10.19 4.50 -3.16
N GLU A 161 -11.21 5.10 -2.54
CA GLU A 161 -11.99 6.19 -3.14
C GLU A 161 -11.12 7.42 -3.45
N ILE A 162 -10.32 7.89 -2.48
CA ILE A 162 -9.41 9.03 -2.64
C ILE A 162 -8.39 8.77 -3.75
N ALA A 163 -7.75 7.60 -3.72
CA ALA A 163 -6.74 7.23 -4.72
C ALA A 163 -7.35 7.12 -6.13
N THR A 164 -8.55 6.54 -6.23
CA THR A 164 -9.27 6.41 -7.52
C THR A 164 -9.64 7.79 -8.07
N ALA A 165 -10.19 8.67 -7.23
CA ALA A 165 -10.55 10.03 -7.64
C ALA A 165 -9.31 10.83 -8.09
N ALA A 166 -8.22 10.79 -7.31
CA ALA A 166 -6.97 11.46 -7.66
C ALA A 166 -6.38 10.91 -8.98
N SER A 167 -6.42 9.60 -9.17
CA SER A 167 -5.95 8.93 -10.39
C SER A 167 -6.80 9.30 -11.61
N ALA A 168 -8.12 9.39 -11.46
CA ALA A 168 -9.02 9.82 -12.53
C ALA A 168 -8.73 11.27 -12.96
N VAL A 169 -8.55 12.18 -12.00
CA VAL A 169 -8.17 13.58 -12.27
C VAL A 169 -6.83 13.66 -13.01
N LEU A 170 -5.84 12.88 -12.57
CA LEU A 170 -4.53 12.81 -13.22
C LEU A 170 -4.64 12.31 -14.67
N ALA A 171 -5.40 11.24 -14.90
CA ALA A 171 -5.59 10.66 -16.23
C ALA A 171 -6.24 11.66 -17.20
N VAL A 172 -7.29 12.36 -16.75
CA VAL A 172 -7.95 13.42 -17.53
C VAL A 172 -6.98 14.55 -17.85
N SER A 173 -6.19 14.99 -16.88
CA SER A 173 -5.21 16.06 -17.05
C SER A 173 -4.13 15.70 -18.09
N ILE A 174 -3.60 14.47 -18.03
CA ILE A 174 -2.64 13.96 -19.01
C ILE A 174 -3.27 13.92 -20.41
N ARG A 175 -4.50 13.43 -20.53
CA ARG A 175 -5.22 13.37 -21.81
C ARG A 175 -5.42 14.76 -22.41
N GLN A 176 -5.88 15.73 -21.62
CA GLN A 176 -6.09 17.11 -22.07
C GLN A 176 -4.78 17.76 -22.52
N ALA A 177 -3.68 17.57 -21.78
CA ALA A 177 -2.37 18.08 -22.16
C ALA A 177 -1.89 17.51 -23.50
N ARG A 178 -2.10 16.20 -23.75
CA ARG A 178 -1.77 15.55 -25.04
C ARG A 178 -2.60 16.11 -26.20
N ILE A 179 -3.89 16.33 -26.00
CA ILE A 179 -4.76 16.93 -27.04
C ILE A 179 -4.30 18.34 -27.38
N ARG A 180 -4.03 19.19 -26.37
CA ARG A 180 -3.56 20.56 -26.57
C ARG A 180 -2.21 20.65 -27.30
N ARG A 181 -1.32 19.66 -27.12
CA ARG A 181 -0.05 19.59 -27.86
C ARG A 181 -0.26 19.21 -29.32
N ARG A 182 -1.18 18.28 -29.61
CA ARG A 182 -1.49 17.86 -30.98
C ARG A 182 -2.19 18.94 -31.80
N SER A 183 -3.00 19.78 -31.18
CA SER A 183 -3.67 20.90 -31.87
C SER A 183 -2.76 22.09 -32.18
N ARG A 184 -1.50 22.07 -31.72
CA ARG A 184 -0.49 23.12 -31.97
C ARG A 184 0.55 22.74 -33.03
N LEU A 185 0.49 21.51 -33.53
CA LEU A 185 1.31 20.96 -34.60
C LEU A 185 0.48 20.92 -35.89
#